data_AF-A0A8H4VF80-F1
#
_entry.id   AF-A0A8H4VF80-F1
#
_cell.length_a   1.000
_cell.length_b   1.000
_cell.length_c   1.000
_cell.angle_alpha   90.00
_cell.angle_beta   90.00
_cell.angle_gamma   90.00
#
_symmetry.space_group_name_H-M   'P 1'
#
loop_
_entity.id
_entity.type
_entity.pdbx_description
1 polymer ?
#
loop_
_entity_poly.entity_id
_entity_poly.type
_entity_poly.pdbx_seq_one_letter_code
_entity_poly.pdbx_strand_id
1 'polypeptide(L)'
;MLLSRALLTTVAFWLGLRAGKPPLGDDDLRQVAGPDSDFESGLLNPIMIPRVAGTEGSARVQRHFVDFFSSNLPAWKLLWQNSTSKTPVTGDRDVPFANLIFRRDPPGASEGRFSRLTLVAHYDSKYTPEGFIGATDSAAPCAMLLHVARALDAAIGAKWASGNLKDEEGLQIILLDGEEAFLNWTDDDSLYGARALTAEWDTTLNPPLSTFRSQLDAISHMVLLDLLGSKDPNVPSYFSTTHWMYKMMSTIEKRMRALDLLESKPPKPFLPDDEAMMAGMGGISDDHIPFMRRGVNILHIIPSPFPAVWHTMADDGGHLDMATVRDWAKIVTAFVKQWMAI
;
A
#
# COMPACT_ATOMS: atom_id res chain seq x y z
N MET A 1 -54.83 1.24 31.08
CA MET A 1 -53.45 1.38 31.61
C MET A 1 -52.61 0.24 31.05
N LEU A 2 -51.89 0.47 29.96
CA LEU A 2 -50.92 -0.46 29.38
C LEU A 2 -49.64 0.35 29.13
N LEU A 3 -48.65 0.18 30.01
CA LEU A 3 -47.32 0.75 29.84
C LEU A 3 -46.52 -0.18 28.91
N SER A 4 -46.32 0.24 27.66
CA SER A 4 -45.29 -0.35 26.80
C SER A 4 -43.95 0.33 27.12
N ARG A 5 -43.06 -0.43 27.75
CA ARG A 5 -41.67 -0.04 28.01
C ARG A 5 -40.92 0.05 26.68
N ALA A 6 -40.56 1.25 26.25
CA ALA A 6 -39.56 1.45 25.21
C ALA A 6 -38.18 1.16 25.80
N LEU A 7 -37.55 0.08 25.33
CA LEU A 7 -36.17 -0.25 25.64
C LEU A 7 -35.30 0.69 24.78
N LEU A 8 -34.79 1.78 25.35
CA LEU A 8 -33.72 2.56 24.73
C LEU A 8 -32.44 1.74 24.80
N THR A 9 -32.11 1.01 23.73
CA THR A 9 -30.75 0.55 23.47
C THR A 9 -29.89 1.77 23.16
N THR A 10 -29.16 2.23 24.17
CA THR A 10 -28.08 3.20 23.99
C THR A 10 -26.96 2.49 23.22
N VAL A 11 -26.95 2.67 21.89
CA VAL A 11 -25.77 2.40 21.08
C VAL A 11 -24.75 3.46 21.48
N ALA A 12 -23.85 3.09 22.38
CA ALA A 12 -22.69 3.90 22.71
C ALA A 12 -21.78 3.96 21.46
N PHE A 13 -21.98 4.98 20.64
CA PHE A 13 -21.00 5.40 19.64
C PHE A 13 -19.76 5.84 20.40
N TRP A 14 -18.78 4.95 20.53
CA TRP A 14 -17.42 5.35 20.88
C TRP A 14 -16.86 6.13 19.70
N LEU A 15 -17.19 7.42 19.62
CA LEU A 15 -16.31 8.39 19.00
C LEU A 15 -15.10 8.53 19.92
N GLY A 16 -14.19 7.55 19.85
CA GLY A 16 -12.84 7.75 20.33
C GLY A 16 -12.28 8.94 19.55
N LEU A 17 -11.94 10.03 20.25
CA LEU A 17 -11.03 11.03 19.71
C LEU A 17 -9.78 10.25 19.26
N ARG A 18 -9.61 10.06 17.95
CA ARG A 18 -8.39 9.50 17.36
C ARG A 18 -7.30 10.53 17.58
N ALA A 19 -6.64 10.48 18.74
CA ALA A 19 -5.41 11.19 18.96
C ALA A 19 -4.41 10.71 17.90
N GLY A 20 -4.01 11.60 16.98
CA GLY A 20 -2.96 11.29 16.02
C GLY A 20 -1.74 10.75 16.74
N LYS A 21 -1.08 9.74 16.16
CA LYS A 21 0.18 9.23 16.70
C LYS A 21 1.16 10.41 16.85
N PRO A 22 1.91 10.49 17.98
CA PRO A 22 2.77 11.63 18.23
C PRO A 22 3.75 11.83 17.06
N PRO A 23 4.01 13.07 16.64
CA PRO A 23 4.99 13.34 15.58
C PRO A 23 6.37 12.81 15.95
N LEU A 24 7.10 12.28 14.95
CA LEU A 24 8.51 11.91 15.12
C LEU A 24 9.34 13.12 15.55
N GLY A 25 10.32 12.95 16.44
CA GLY A 25 11.31 13.99 16.71
C GLY A 25 12.22 14.25 15.49
N ASP A 26 12.95 15.37 15.49
CA ASP A 26 13.93 15.63 14.41
C ASP A 26 15.02 14.56 14.38
N ASP A 27 15.47 14.09 15.55
CA ASP A 27 16.45 12.99 15.65
C ASP A 27 15.87 11.67 15.11
N ASP A 28 14.59 11.39 15.36
CA ASP A 28 13.92 10.21 14.81
C ASP A 28 13.84 10.27 13.28
N LEU A 29 13.55 11.45 12.72
CA LEU A 29 13.56 11.69 11.26
C LEU A 29 14.95 11.51 10.66
N ARG A 30 16.01 11.97 11.36
CA ARG A 30 17.41 11.76 10.94
C ARG A 30 17.81 10.29 10.93
N GLN A 31 17.20 9.48 11.78
CA GLN A 31 17.42 8.03 11.85
C GLN A 31 16.56 7.22 10.89
N VAL A 32 15.66 7.83 10.10
CA VAL A 32 14.90 7.12 9.07
C VAL A 32 15.87 6.65 7.98
N ALA A 33 15.99 5.33 7.84
CA ALA A 33 16.81 4.72 6.80
C ALA A 33 16.27 5.09 5.41
N GLY A 34 17.13 5.72 4.60
CA GLY A 34 16.92 5.82 3.17
C GLY A 34 17.25 4.50 2.47
N PRO A 35 16.90 4.36 1.19
CA PRO A 35 17.31 3.22 0.38
C PRO A 35 18.82 2.95 0.42
N ASP A 36 19.19 1.69 0.63
CA ASP A 36 20.59 1.25 0.62
C ASP A 36 21.16 1.22 -0.80
N SER A 37 22.48 1.00 -0.91
CA SER A 37 23.17 0.92 -2.21
C SER A 37 22.66 -0.18 -3.14
N ASP A 38 21.98 -1.20 -2.59
CA ASP A 38 21.41 -2.30 -3.35
C ASP A 38 19.95 -2.08 -3.74
N PHE A 39 19.32 -0.92 -3.44
CA PHE A 39 17.91 -0.67 -3.74
C PHE A 39 17.60 -0.90 -5.22
N GLU A 40 18.40 -0.33 -6.11
CA GLU A 40 18.20 -0.48 -7.56
C GLU A 40 18.45 -1.92 -8.01
N SER A 41 19.63 -2.47 -7.70
CA SER A 41 20.01 -3.82 -8.17
C SER A 41 19.21 -4.95 -7.54
N GLY A 42 18.79 -4.78 -6.30
CA GLY A 42 18.25 -5.82 -5.43
C GLY A 42 16.74 -5.74 -5.21
N LEU A 43 16.12 -4.55 -5.27
CA LEU A 43 14.69 -4.39 -5.06
C LEU A 43 13.94 -3.95 -6.31
N LEU A 44 14.49 -3.00 -7.08
CA LEU A 44 13.81 -2.43 -8.25
C LEU A 44 14.03 -3.24 -9.54
N ASN A 45 15.28 -3.39 -9.97
CA ASN A 45 15.63 -4.00 -11.25
C ASN A 45 15.04 -5.41 -11.48
N PRO A 46 14.91 -6.28 -10.46
CA PRO A 46 14.24 -7.58 -10.64
C PRO A 46 12.77 -7.48 -11.05
N ILE A 47 12.10 -6.37 -10.76
CA ILE A 47 10.70 -6.08 -11.11
C ILE A 47 10.59 -5.40 -12.48
N MET A 48 11.68 -4.79 -12.97
CA MET A 48 11.77 -4.00 -14.21
C MET A 48 11.79 -4.86 -15.48
N ILE A 49 10.80 -5.74 -15.60
CA ILE A 49 10.55 -6.58 -16.76
C ILE A 49 9.04 -6.55 -17.08
N PRO A 50 8.63 -6.87 -18.32
CA PRO A 50 7.21 -7.11 -18.62
C PRO A 50 6.71 -8.26 -17.75
N ARG A 51 5.60 -8.04 -17.05
CA ARG A 51 5.10 -8.89 -15.97
C ARG A 51 3.57 -8.96 -15.94
N VAL A 52 2.96 -8.99 -17.13
CA VAL A 52 1.52 -9.22 -17.32
C VAL A 52 1.08 -10.50 -16.58
N ALA A 53 -0.07 -10.45 -15.91
CA ALA A 53 -0.62 -11.59 -15.17
C ALA A 53 -0.66 -12.89 -16.00
N GLY A 54 -0.26 -14.00 -15.39
CA GLY A 54 -0.18 -15.32 -16.02
C GLY A 54 0.99 -15.54 -16.98
N THR A 55 1.92 -14.59 -17.13
CA THR A 55 3.15 -14.77 -17.93
C THR A 55 4.33 -15.25 -17.09
N GLU A 56 5.40 -15.71 -17.76
CA GLU A 56 6.66 -16.05 -17.09
C GLU A 56 7.27 -14.83 -16.37
N GLY A 57 7.12 -13.63 -16.95
CA GLY A 57 7.58 -12.39 -16.33
C GLY A 57 6.93 -12.14 -14.97
N SER A 58 5.60 -12.27 -14.90
CA SER A 58 4.85 -12.20 -13.64
C SER A 58 5.36 -13.24 -12.64
N ALA A 59 5.50 -14.51 -13.05
CA ALA A 59 6.02 -15.57 -12.17
C ALA A 59 7.46 -15.31 -11.66
N ARG A 60 8.33 -14.68 -12.45
CA ARG A 60 9.69 -14.29 -12.02
C ARG A 60 9.64 -13.18 -10.96
N VAL A 61 8.78 -12.17 -11.14
CA VAL A 61 8.61 -11.07 -10.19
C VAL A 61 7.99 -11.57 -8.88
N GLN A 62 6.98 -12.43 -8.95
CA GLN A 62 6.41 -13.10 -7.78
C GLN A 62 7.50 -13.84 -6.98
N ARG A 63 8.34 -14.63 -7.67
CA ARG A 63 9.46 -15.35 -7.04
C ARG A 63 10.45 -14.39 -6.38
N HIS A 64 10.77 -13.28 -7.04
CA HIS A 64 11.63 -12.26 -6.46
C HIS A 64 11.10 -11.76 -5.10
N PHE A 65 9.81 -11.45 -5.00
CA PHE A 65 9.20 -11.03 -3.73
C PHE A 65 9.28 -12.12 -2.66
N VAL A 66 8.94 -13.35 -3.01
CA VAL A 66 8.99 -14.50 -2.08
C VAL A 66 10.41 -14.73 -1.57
N ASP A 67 11.38 -14.72 -2.46
CA ASP A 67 12.80 -14.94 -2.14
C ASP A 67 13.33 -13.80 -1.26
N PHE A 68 12.96 -12.55 -1.56
CA PHE A 68 13.32 -11.39 -0.75
C PHE A 68 12.82 -11.51 0.69
N PHE A 69 11.52 -11.75 0.90
CA PHE A 69 10.96 -11.84 2.25
C PHE A 69 11.47 -13.07 3.00
N SER A 70 11.54 -14.23 2.34
CA SER A 70 12.02 -15.46 3.00
C SER A 70 13.49 -15.40 3.40
N SER A 71 14.34 -14.75 2.59
CA SER A 71 15.78 -14.66 2.85
C SER A 71 16.14 -13.55 3.84
N ASN A 72 15.43 -12.42 3.80
CA ASN A 72 15.82 -11.22 4.56
C ASN A 72 14.90 -10.94 5.75
N LEU A 73 13.65 -11.41 5.71
CA LEU A 73 12.59 -11.00 6.65
C LEU A 73 11.80 -12.22 7.16
N PRO A 74 12.45 -13.23 7.77
CA PRO A 74 11.82 -14.51 8.13
C PRO A 74 10.69 -14.40 9.19
N ALA A 75 10.59 -13.26 9.87
CA ALA A 75 9.50 -12.97 10.81
C ALA A 75 8.19 -12.53 10.11
N TRP A 76 8.22 -12.27 8.80
CA TRP A 76 7.04 -11.93 8.00
C TRP A 76 6.36 -13.19 7.48
N LYS A 77 5.06 -13.30 7.70
CA LYS A 77 4.24 -14.40 7.18
C LYS A 77 3.83 -14.09 5.74
N LEU A 78 4.23 -14.95 4.81
CA LEU A 78 3.74 -14.95 3.43
C LEU A 78 2.41 -15.70 3.32
N LEU A 79 1.47 -15.11 2.61
CA LEU A 79 0.20 -15.67 2.20
C LEU A 79 -0.01 -15.41 0.71
N TRP A 80 -0.65 -16.36 0.04
CA TRP A 80 -1.08 -16.22 -1.34
C TRP A 80 -2.60 -16.17 -1.39
N GLN A 81 -3.13 -15.30 -2.24
CA GLN A 81 -4.51 -15.40 -2.68
C GLN A 81 -4.50 -15.60 -4.20
N ASN A 82 -4.96 -16.77 -4.62
CA ASN A 82 -4.95 -17.18 -6.01
C ASN A 82 -6.37 -17.18 -6.56
N SER A 83 -6.53 -16.67 -7.77
CA SER A 83 -7.81 -16.67 -8.48
C SER A 83 -7.58 -16.84 -9.98
N THR A 84 -8.67 -17.03 -10.71
CA THR A 84 -8.66 -17.08 -12.17
C THR A 84 -9.81 -16.25 -12.70
N SER A 85 -9.59 -15.54 -13.80
CA SER A 85 -10.66 -14.84 -14.51
C SER A 85 -10.45 -14.92 -16.02
N LYS A 86 -11.55 -14.85 -16.76
CA LYS A 86 -11.50 -14.55 -18.20
C LYS A 86 -11.16 -13.07 -18.40
N THR A 87 -10.50 -12.79 -19.52
CA THR A 87 -10.15 -11.42 -19.93
C THR A 87 -10.61 -11.20 -21.37
N PRO A 88 -10.86 -9.95 -21.80
CA PRO A 88 -11.30 -9.68 -23.17
C PRO A 88 -10.33 -10.15 -24.26
N VAL A 89 -9.03 -10.30 -23.95
CA VAL A 89 -8.00 -10.67 -24.94
C VAL A 89 -7.65 -12.17 -24.94
N THR A 90 -8.06 -12.92 -23.92
CA THR A 90 -7.74 -14.36 -23.80
C THR A 90 -8.89 -15.28 -24.21
N GLY A 91 -10.03 -14.72 -24.62
CA GLY A 91 -11.21 -15.49 -25.02
C GLY A 91 -11.70 -16.36 -23.87
N ASP A 92 -11.85 -17.66 -24.12
CA ASP A 92 -12.32 -18.62 -23.11
C ASP A 92 -11.22 -19.13 -22.17
N ARG A 93 -9.97 -18.72 -22.37
CA ARG A 93 -8.85 -19.14 -21.50
C ARG A 93 -8.84 -18.30 -20.23
N ASP A 94 -8.90 -18.99 -19.10
CA ASP A 94 -8.67 -18.41 -17.78
C ASP A 94 -7.22 -17.89 -17.65
N VAL A 95 -7.09 -16.67 -17.15
CA VAL A 95 -5.83 -16.08 -16.72
C VAL A 95 -5.71 -16.27 -15.20
N PRO A 96 -4.61 -16.84 -14.71
CA PRO A 96 -4.35 -16.90 -13.28
C PRO A 96 -3.88 -15.55 -12.75
N PHE A 97 -4.43 -15.14 -11.62
CA PHE A 97 -4.02 -13.97 -10.84
C PHE A 97 -3.60 -14.42 -9.45
N ALA A 98 -2.50 -13.88 -8.95
CA ALA A 98 -1.94 -14.26 -7.66
C ALA A 98 -1.50 -13.03 -6.86
N ASN A 99 -2.30 -12.67 -5.86
CA ASN A 99 -1.94 -11.62 -4.90
C ASN A 99 -0.97 -12.19 -3.86
N LEU A 100 0.08 -11.43 -3.55
CA LEU A 100 1.03 -11.77 -2.47
C LEU A 100 0.77 -10.88 -1.27
N ILE A 101 0.61 -11.51 -0.10
CA ILE A 101 0.34 -10.80 1.15
C ILE A 101 1.43 -11.16 2.17
N PHE A 102 2.12 -10.16 2.68
CA PHE A 102 3.15 -10.29 3.69
C PHE A 102 2.69 -9.62 4.98
N ARG A 103 2.66 -10.37 6.08
CA ARG A 103 2.18 -9.89 7.39
C ARG A 103 3.27 -9.92 8.43
N ARG A 104 3.46 -8.80 9.10
CA ARG A 104 4.27 -8.67 10.30
C ARG A 104 3.36 -8.37 11.48
N ASP A 105 3.16 -9.38 12.31
CA ASP A 105 2.31 -9.29 13.50
C ASP A 105 3.13 -9.40 14.80
N PRO A 106 2.59 -8.90 15.92
CA PRO A 106 3.15 -9.12 17.24
C PRO A 106 3.46 -10.61 17.51
N PRO A 107 4.59 -10.94 18.17
CA PRO A 107 4.92 -12.33 18.49
C PRO A 107 3.81 -13.00 19.31
N GLY A 108 3.46 -14.24 18.96
CA GLY A 108 2.37 -14.97 19.61
C GLY A 108 0.96 -14.49 19.22
N ALA A 109 0.84 -13.64 18.19
CA ALA A 109 -0.45 -13.18 17.72
C ALA A 109 -1.35 -14.33 17.26
N SER A 110 -2.57 -14.38 17.79
CA SER A 110 -3.62 -15.25 17.25
C SER A 110 -4.32 -14.56 16.08
N GLU A 111 -4.80 -15.36 15.13
CA GLU A 111 -5.57 -14.86 13.99
C GLU A 111 -6.79 -14.05 14.44
N GLY A 112 -7.10 -12.97 13.71
CA GLY A 112 -8.23 -12.09 14.01
C GLY A 112 -8.11 -11.21 15.25
N ARG A 113 -6.95 -11.16 15.92
CA ARG A 113 -6.75 -10.35 17.14
C ARG A 113 -6.28 -8.92 16.89
N PHE A 114 -5.46 -8.70 15.87
CA PHE A 114 -4.79 -7.42 15.62
C PHE A 114 -5.21 -6.82 14.28
N SER A 115 -5.33 -5.49 14.26
CA SER A 115 -5.45 -4.75 13.00
C SER A 115 -4.07 -4.65 12.35
N ARG A 116 -4.06 -4.23 11.08
CA ARG A 116 -2.84 -3.96 10.34
C ARG A 116 -2.97 -2.69 9.52
N LEU A 117 -1.97 -1.81 9.64
CA LEU A 117 -1.72 -0.84 8.57
C LEU A 117 -1.34 -1.63 7.33
N THR A 118 -2.05 -1.42 6.23
CA THR A 118 -1.84 -2.18 5.00
C THR A 118 -1.29 -1.28 3.92
N LEU A 119 -0.04 -1.52 3.51
CA LEU A 119 0.59 -0.87 2.37
C LEU A 119 0.34 -1.70 1.12
N VAL A 120 -0.01 -1.05 0.02
CA VAL A 120 -0.43 -1.74 -1.20
C VAL A 120 0.21 -1.10 -2.41
N ALA A 121 0.59 -1.94 -3.37
CA ALA A 121 0.87 -1.59 -4.75
C ALA A 121 0.44 -2.78 -5.63
N HIS A 122 0.17 -2.56 -6.91
CA HIS A 122 0.05 -3.66 -7.86
C HIS A 122 1.43 -3.97 -8.46
N TYR A 123 1.67 -5.24 -8.77
CA TYR A 123 2.93 -5.68 -9.34
C TYR A 123 2.80 -6.15 -10.78
N ASP A 124 1.61 -6.31 -11.34
CA ASP A 124 1.48 -6.60 -12.76
C ASP A 124 1.96 -5.41 -13.60
N SER A 125 2.13 -5.64 -14.90
CA SER A 125 2.32 -4.58 -15.87
C SER A 125 1.27 -4.72 -16.96
N LYS A 126 0.84 -3.61 -17.53
CA LYS A 126 -0.19 -3.57 -18.56
C LYS A 126 0.11 -4.48 -19.75
N TYR A 127 -0.93 -5.12 -20.28
CA TYR A 127 -0.81 -6.03 -21.43
C TYR A 127 -0.38 -5.32 -22.73
N THR A 128 -0.82 -4.08 -22.92
CA THR A 128 -0.45 -3.25 -24.08
C THR A 128 0.05 -1.89 -23.61
N PRO A 129 1.09 -1.30 -24.24
CA PRO A 129 1.83 -1.83 -25.40
C PRO A 129 2.68 -3.07 -25.09
N GLU A 130 2.94 -3.91 -26.10
CA GLU A 130 3.74 -5.14 -25.92
C GLU A 130 5.15 -4.79 -25.43
N GLY A 131 5.59 -5.48 -24.37
CA GLY A 131 6.89 -5.21 -23.75
C GLY A 131 6.89 -4.02 -22.79
N PHE A 132 5.74 -3.42 -22.50
CA PHE A 132 5.60 -2.40 -21.46
C PHE A 132 6.06 -2.94 -20.11
N ILE A 133 6.96 -2.19 -19.46
CA ILE A 133 7.50 -2.54 -18.15
C ILE A 133 6.69 -1.86 -17.04
N GLY A 134 6.25 -0.61 -17.21
CA GLY A 134 5.56 0.12 -16.14
C GLY A 134 6.50 0.36 -14.95
N ALA A 135 7.48 1.25 -15.15
CA ALA A 135 8.48 1.57 -14.15
C ALA A 135 7.86 2.34 -12.96
N THR A 136 7.06 3.36 -13.25
CA THR A 136 6.24 4.06 -12.26
C THR A 136 4.99 3.27 -11.87
N ASP A 137 4.60 2.32 -12.72
CA ASP A 137 3.28 1.68 -12.81
C ASP A 137 3.37 0.13 -12.74
N SER A 138 3.61 -0.51 -11.59
CA SER A 138 4.01 0.05 -10.30
C SER A 138 5.29 -0.62 -9.76
N ALA A 139 6.30 -0.78 -10.62
CA ALA A 139 7.58 -1.39 -10.23
C ALA A 139 8.31 -0.62 -9.12
N ALA A 140 8.39 0.71 -9.25
CA ALA A 140 8.98 1.58 -8.24
C ALA A 140 8.19 1.57 -6.91
N PRO A 141 6.84 1.72 -6.89
CA PRO A 141 6.03 1.46 -5.70
C PRO A 141 6.31 0.11 -5.03
N CYS A 142 6.36 -0.99 -5.80
CA CYS A 142 6.68 -2.31 -5.24
C CYS A 142 8.05 -2.31 -4.53
N ALA A 143 9.10 -1.78 -5.17
CA ALA A 143 10.43 -1.69 -4.58
C ALA A 143 10.46 -0.80 -3.31
N MET A 144 9.68 0.29 -3.27
CA MET A 144 9.52 1.13 -2.08
C MET A 144 8.94 0.32 -0.91
N LEU A 145 7.94 -0.55 -1.16
CA LEU A 145 7.35 -1.38 -0.11
C LEU A 145 8.31 -2.45 0.40
N LEU A 146 9.13 -3.05 -0.47
CA LEU A 146 10.21 -3.96 -0.04
C LEU A 146 11.22 -3.24 0.86
N HIS A 147 11.61 -2.00 0.50
CA HIS A 147 12.49 -1.17 1.33
C HIS A 147 11.88 -0.88 2.70
N VAL A 148 10.61 -0.45 2.74
CA VAL A 148 9.91 -0.16 4.00
C VAL A 148 9.90 -1.39 4.92
N ALA A 149 9.62 -2.58 4.38
CA ALA A 149 9.63 -3.83 5.14
C ALA A 149 11.01 -4.09 5.75
N ARG A 150 12.08 -3.98 4.95
CA ARG A 150 13.47 -4.20 5.38
C ARG A 150 13.94 -3.17 6.40
N ALA A 151 13.63 -1.90 6.16
CA ALA A 151 14.07 -0.79 7.00
C ALA A 151 13.45 -0.82 8.40
N LEU A 152 12.23 -1.35 8.54
CA LEU A 152 11.47 -1.27 9.80
C LEU A 152 11.41 -2.59 10.58
N ASP A 153 11.75 -3.74 9.99
CA ASP A 153 11.56 -5.04 10.65
C ASP A 153 12.24 -5.14 12.02
N ALA A 154 13.49 -4.69 12.12
CA ALA A 154 14.24 -4.71 13.38
C ALA A 154 13.60 -3.80 14.45
N ALA A 155 13.17 -2.60 14.07
CA ALA A 155 12.53 -1.64 15.00
C ALA A 155 11.15 -2.12 15.47
N ILE A 156 10.35 -2.69 14.55
CA ILE A 156 9.08 -3.35 14.86
C ILE A 156 9.31 -4.51 15.85
N GLY A 157 10.31 -5.36 15.59
CA GLY A 157 10.68 -6.45 16.47
C GLY A 157 11.11 -5.98 17.86
N ALA A 158 11.93 -4.94 17.95
CA ALA A 158 12.39 -4.36 19.20
C ALA A 158 11.24 -3.78 20.04
N LYS A 159 10.29 -3.09 19.41
CA LYS A 159 9.08 -2.58 20.07
C LYS A 159 8.28 -3.71 20.72
N TRP A 160 8.03 -4.80 19.99
CA TRP A 160 7.25 -5.91 20.54
C TRP A 160 7.99 -6.71 21.62
N ALA A 161 9.32 -6.79 21.53
CA ALA A 161 10.14 -7.41 22.56
C ALA A 161 10.09 -6.64 23.91
N SER A 162 9.70 -5.36 23.93
CA SER A 162 9.59 -4.57 25.17
C SER A 162 8.37 -4.91 26.02
N GLY A 163 7.47 -5.80 25.55
CA GLY A 163 6.53 -6.53 26.41
C GLY A 163 5.13 -5.93 26.61
N ASN A 164 4.78 -4.80 25.98
CA ASN A 164 3.40 -4.29 26.01
C ASN A 164 2.72 -4.47 24.64
N LEU A 165 2.00 -5.59 24.45
CA LEU A 165 1.34 -5.92 23.18
C LEU A 165 -0.16 -5.53 23.13
N LYS A 166 -0.68 -4.89 24.18
CA LYS A 166 -2.15 -4.78 24.39
C LYS A 166 -2.86 -3.84 23.40
N ASP A 167 -2.12 -2.94 22.75
CA ASP A 167 -2.62 -1.98 21.77
C ASP A 167 -1.74 -1.93 20.51
N GLU A 168 -0.99 -3.02 20.27
CA GLU A 168 -0.10 -3.12 19.13
C GLU A 168 -0.87 -3.41 17.85
N GLU A 169 -0.41 -2.82 16.77
CA GLU A 169 -0.94 -3.01 15.43
C GLU A 169 0.12 -3.71 14.59
N GLY A 170 -0.30 -4.59 13.68
CA GLY A 170 0.60 -5.23 12.72
C GLY A 170 0.87 -4.35 11.49
N LEU A 171 1.81 -4.77 10.67
CA LEU A 171 2.06 -4.20 9.35
C LEU A 171 1.76 -5.26 8.29
N GLN A 172 1.09 -4.86 7.22
CA GLN A 172 0.80 -5.73 6.09
C GLN A 172 1.26 -5.05 4.81
N ILE A 173 1.85 -5.83 3.91
CA ILE A 173 2.10 -5.43 2.53
C ILE A 173 1.27 -6.36 1.64
N ILE A 174 0.53 -5.78 0.70
CA ILE A 174 -0.17 -6.53 -0.36
C ILE A 174 0.43 -6.08 -1.69
N LEU A 175 0.91 -7.04 -2.47
CA LEU A 175 1.28 -6.84 -3.86
C LEU A 175 0.19 -7.48 -4.72
N LEU A 176 -0.66 -6.64 -5.30
CA LEU A 176 -1.83 -7.04 -6.07
C LEU A 176 -1.47 -7.43 -7.51
N ASP A 177 -2.18 -8.40 -8.07
CA ASP A 177 -2.03 -8.85 -9.45
C ASP A 177 -3.25 -8.45 -10.29
N GLY A 178 -3.03 -8.12 -11.56
CA GLY A 178 -4.08 -7.76 -12.50
C GLY A 178 -4.87 -6.53 -12.08
N GLU A 179 -4.21 -5.46 -11.65
CA GLU A 179 -4.84 -4.13 -11.56
C GLU A 179 -5.30 -3.71 -12.95
N GLU A 180 -4.43 -3.93 -13.94
CA GLU A 180 -4.58 -3.36 -15.26
C GLU A 180 -5.68 -4.02 -16.08
N ALA A 181 -6.36 -3.18 -16.87
CA ALA A 181 -7.22 -3.67 -17.94
C ALA A 181 -6.38 -4.37 -19.02
N PHE A 182 -6.84 -5.55 -19.46
CA PHE A 182 -6.25 -6.26 -20.60
C PHE A 182 -6.59 -5.58 -21.93
N LEU A 183 -7.75 -4.93 -22.03
CA LEU A 183 -8.18 -4.22 -23.23
C LEU A 183 -8.69 -2.81 -22.93
N ASN A 184 -9.82 -2.71 -22.22
CA ASN A 184 -10.48 -1.45 -21.93
C ASN A 184 -10.87 -1.40 -20.46
N TRP A 185 -10.47 -0.33 -19.77
CA TRP A 185 -10.83 -0.14 -18.37
C TRP A 185 -12.35 -0.12 -18.18
N THR A 186 -12.88 -1.14 -17.51
CA THR A 186 -14.30 -1.29 -17.16
C THR A 186 -14.41 -1.98 -15.80
N ASP A 187 -15.60 -2.04 -15.20
CA ASP A 187 -15.82 -2.75 -13.93
C ASP A 187 -15.44 -4.25 -13.99
N ASP A 188 -15.43 -4.86 -15.18
CA ASP A 188 -15.11 -6.28 -15.41
C ASP A 188 -13.67 -6.51 -15.92
N ASP A 189 -13.12 -5.57 -16.69
CA ASP A 189 -11.75 -5.58 -17.24
C ASP A 189 -10.87 -4.55 -16.51
N SER A 190 -10.72 -4.76 -15.20
CA SER A 190 -9.79 -4.06 -14.30
C SER A 190 -9.82 -4.71 -12.91
N LEU A 191 -8.85 -4.40 -12.06
CA LEU A 191 -8.87 -4.69 -10.62
C LEU A 191 -9.13 -6.18 -10.29
N TYR A 192 -8.63 -7.09 -11.12
CA TYR A 192 -8.90 -8.52 -11.01
C TYR A 192 -8.49 -9.06 -9.65
N GLY A 193 -7.24 -8.79 -9.23
CA GLY A 193 -6.71 -9.21 -7.94
C GLY A 193 -7.43 -8.58 -6.77
N ALA A 194 -7.62 -7.26 -6.76
CA ALA A 194 -8.31 -6.56 -5.67
C ALA A 194 -9.77 -7.02 -5.51
N ARG A 195 -10.51 -7.20 -6.61
CA ARG A 195 -11.89 -7.70 -6.58
C ARG A 195 -11.96 -9.12 -6.01
N ALA A 196 -11.10 -10.03 -6.48
CA ALA A 196 -11.06 -11.41 -6.00
C ALA A 196 -10.67 -11.48 -4.52
N LEU A 197 -9.61 -10.78 -4.11
CA LEU A 197 -9.11 -10.76 -2.74
C LEU A 197 -10.16 -10.26 -1.76
N THR A 198 -10.79 -9.13 -2.08
CA THR A 198 -11.79 -8.52 -1.18
C THR A 198 -13.08 -9.34 -1.12
N ALA A 199 -13.48 -10.00 -2.21
CA ALA A 199 -14.61 -10.93 -2.20
C ALA A 199 -14.33 -12.16 -1.32
N GLU A 200 -13.14 -12.73 -1.42
CA GLU A 200 -12.71 -13.85 -0.57
C GLU A 200 -12.68 -13.42 0.90
N TRP A 201 -11.93 -12.37 1.23
CA TRP A 201 -11.73 -11.94 2.61
C TRP A 201 -13.00 -11.46 3.31
N ASP A 202 -14.00 -10.95 2.58
CA ASP A 202 -15.29 -10.56 3.19
C ASP A 202 -16.09 -11.78 3.69
N THR A 203 -15.85 -12.95 3.10
CA THR A 203 -16.54 -14.21 3.44
C THR A 203 -15.70 -15.16 4.28
N THR A 204 -14.36 -15.02 4.30
CA THR A 204 -13.47 -15.78 5.17
C THR A 204 -13.47 -15.21 6.60
N LEU A 205 -14.26 -15.83 7.47
CA LEU A 205 -14.37 -15.43 8.87
C LEU A 205 -13.17 -15.91 9.69
N ASN A 206 -12.67 -15.05 10.58
CA ASN A 206 -11.70 -15.41 11.61
C ASN A 206 -12.36 -16.35 12.65
N PRO A 207 -11.56 -17.06 13.49
CA PRO A 207 -12.08 -17.94 14.52
C PRO A 207 -13.08 -17.26 15.48
N PRO A 208 -14.01 -18.00 16.11
CA PRO A 208 -14.91 -17.44 17.11
C PRO A 208 -14.16 -16.67 18.20
N LEU A 209 -14.75 -15.58 18.69
CA LEU A 209 -14.17 -14.67 19.70
C LEU A 209 -12.95 -13.83 19.22
N SER A 210 -12.67 -13.80 17.92
CA SER A 210 -11.74 -12.85 17.32
C SER A 210 -12.21 -11.40 17.50
N THR A 211 -11.27 -10.45 17.60
CA THR A 211 -11.57 -9.01 17.65
C THR A 211 -12.14 -8.54 16.32
N PHE A 212 -11.54 -8.99 15.21
CA PHE A 212 -11.95 -8.67 13.84
C PHE A 212 -12.68 -9.86 13.24
N ARG A 213 -13.82 -9.61 12.61
CA ARG A 213 -14.68 -10.66 12.03
C ARG A 213 -13.98 -11.37 10.86
N SER A 214 -13.23 -10.64 10.04
CA SER A 214 -12.54 -11.17 8.86
C SER A 214 -11.14 -10.57 8.70
N GLN A 215 -10.40 -11.04 7.69
CA GLN A 215 -9.12 -10.44 7.32
C GLN A 215 -9.29 -9.02 6.77
N LEU A 216 -10.41 -8.76 6.09
CA LEU A 216 -10.74 -7.44 5.58
C LEU A 216 -11.00 -6.45 6.72
N ASP A 217 -11.75 -6.88 7.74
CA ASP A 217 -12.03 -6.06 8.93
C ASP A 217 -10.78 -5.75 9.75
N ALA A 218 -9.74 -6.57 9.62
CA ALA A 218 -8.44 -6.37 10.26
C ALA A 218 -7.56 -5.32 9.54
N ILE A 219 -7.96 -4.79 8.39
CA ILE A 219 -7.28 -3.64 7.78
C ILE A 219 -7.72 -2.38 8.53
N SER A 220 -6.82 -1.73 9.25
CA SER A 220 -7.14 -0.44 9.88
C SER A 220 -7.27 0.66 8.83
N HIS A 221 -6.23 0.76 8.00
CA HIS A 221 -6.09 1.71 6.92
C HIS A 221 -5.28 1.09 5.79
N MET A 222 -5.66 1.41 4.56
CA MET A 222 -4.94 1.07 3.34
C MET A 222 -4.17 2.29 2.85
N VAL A 223 -2.88 2.14 2.59
CA VAL A 223 -2.04 3.13 1.91
C VAL A 223 -1.65 2.54 0.56
N LEU A 224 -2.28 3.01 -0.51
CA LEU A 224 -2.04 2.53 -1.87
C LEU A 224 -1.04 3.45 -2.56
N LEU A 225 0.09 2.91 -3.01
CA LEU A 225 1.09 3.62 -3.79
C LEU A 225 0.92 3.24 -5.26
N ASP A 226 0.75 4.24 -6.11
CA ASP A 226 0.61 4.04 -7.55
C ASP A 226 1.21 5.22 -8.34
N LEU A 227 1.74 4.94 -9.53
CA LEU A 227 2.35 5.88 -10.46
C LEU A 227 3.45 6.76 -9.85
N LEU A 228 4.26 6.20 -8.95
CA LEU A 228 5.35 6.92 -8.26
C LEU A 228 6.70 6.67 -8.92
N GLY A 229 7.52 7.72 -9.02
CA GLY A 229 8.91 7.64 -9.48
C GLY A 229 9.26 8.66 -10.56
N SER A 230 8.28 9.30 -11.18
CA SER A 230 8.51 10.47 -12.02
C SER A 230 8.91 11.70 -11.19
N LYS A 231 9.68 12.58 -11.82
CA LYS A 231 10.15 13.84 -11.23
C LYS A 231 9.00 14.78 -10.85
N ASP A 232 9.18 15.50 -9.75
CA ASP A 232 8.30 16.57 -9.27
C ASP A 232 6.79 16.20 -9.20
N PRO A 233 6.42 15.06 -8.58
CA PRO A 233 5.03 14.64 -8.51
C PRO A 233 4.21 15.57 -7.61
N ASN A 234 2.90 15.60 -7.84
CA ASN A 234 1.94 16.31 -7.01
C ASN A 234 0.83 15.34 -6.60
N VAL A 235 0.82 14.89 -5.35
CA VAL A 235 -0.14 13.93 -4.80
C VAL A 235 -1.13 14.67 -3.90
N PRO A 236 -2.40 14.89 -4.31
CA PRO A 236 -3.39 15.55 -3.49
C PRO A 236 -4.05 14.62 -2.45
N SER A 237 -4.77 15.21 -1.51
CA SER A 237 -5.61 14.46 -0.56
C SER A 237 -6.98 14.12 -1.18
N TYR A 238 -7.23 12.84 -1.48
CA TYR A 238 -8.47 12.39 -2.13
C TYR A 238 -9.65 12.15 -1.18
N PHE A 239 -9.42 11.70 0.06
CA PHE A 239 -10.49 11.23 0.96
C PHE A 239 -10.52 11.98 2.30
N SER A 240 -11.70 12.49 2.67
CA SER A 240 -11.88 13.23 3.94
C SER A 240 -11.65 12.36 5.17
N THR A 241 -11.98 11.08 5.10
CA THR A 241 -11.82 10.10 6.21
C THR A 241 -10.36 9.85 6.59
N THR A 242 -9.43 10.10 5.67
CA THR A 242 -7.98 9.89 5.84
C THR A 242 -7.16 11.16 5.61
N HIS A 243 -7.79 12.32 5.46
CA HIS A 243 -7.08 13.61 5.30
C HIS A 243 -6.08 13.88 6.41
N TRP A 244 -6.42 13.53 7.65
CA TRP A 244 -5.50 13.65 8.79
C TRP A 244 -4.23 12.79 8.62
N MET A 245 -4.35 11.64 7.95
CA MET A 245 -3.25 10.72 7.64
C MET A 245 -2.41 11.26 6.49
N TYR A 246 -3.05 11.86 5.48
CA TYR A 246 -2.36 12.65 4.45
C TYR A 246 -1.55 13.79 5.07
N LYS A 247 -2.15 14.60 5.95
CA LYS A 247 -1.45 15.70 6.65
C LYS A 247 -0.29 15.22 7.50
N MET A 248 -0.40 14.02 8.09
CA MET A 248 0.72 13.38 8.77
C MET A 248 1.90 13.15 7.81
N MET A 249 1.66 12.55 6.65
CA MET A 249 2.70 12.28 5.64
C MET A 249 3.26 13.57 5.02
N SER A 250 2.40 14.57 4.75
CA SER A 250 2.81 15.89 4.27
C SER A 250 3.71 16.63 5.28
N THR A 251 3.37 16.56 6.57
CA THR A 251 4.20 17.13 7.64
C THR A 251 5.56 16.46 7.72
N ILE A 252 5.61 15.13 7.56
CA ILE A 252 6.86 14.36 7.51
C ILE A 252 7.73 14.84 6.34
N GLU A 253 7.18 14.90 5.13
CA GLU A 253 7.91 15.38 3.96
C GLU A 253 8.46 16.80 4.20
N LYS A 254 7.60 17.73 4.62
CA LYS A 254 7.98 19.13 4.88
C LYS A 254 9.13 19.23 5.86
N ARG A 255 9.10 18.45 6.95
CA ARG A 255 10.15 18.43 7.97
C ARG A 255 11.43 17.79 7.45
N MET A 256 11.34 16.66 6.74
CA MET A 256 12.51 16.03 6.15
C MET A 256 13.20 16.94 5.13
N ARG A 257 12.45 17.70 4.32
CA ARG A 257 13.02 18.72 3.42
C ARG A 257 13.71 19.84 4.20
N ALA A 258 13.09 20.34 5.27
CA ALA A 258 13.68 21.40 6.12
C ALA A 258 14.97 20.94 6.83
N LEU A 259 15.08 19.64 7.12
CA LEU A 259 16.25 19.01 7.74
C LEU A 259 17.31 18.54 6.72
N ASP A 260 17.10 18.81 5.43
CA ASP A 260 17.91 18.38 4.27
C ASP A 260 18.12 16.85 4.21
N LEU A 261 17.06 16.09 4.49
CA LEU A 261 17.08 14.62 4.52
C LEU A 261 16.61 13.96 3.22
N LEU A 262 16.16 14.76 2.25
CA LEU A 262 15.62 14.33 0.95
C LEU A 262 16.51 14.84 -0.20
N GLU A 263 16.73 13.97 -1.18
CA GLU A 263 17.64 14.16 -2.31
C GLU A 263 17.06 15.10 -3.38
N SER A 264 15.80 14.87 -3.76
CA SER A 264 15.12 15.66 -4.78
C SER A 264 14.88 17.09 -4.31
N LYS A 265 14.90 18.03 -5.24
CA LYS A 265 14.64 19.46 -4.99
C LYS A 265 13.48 19.95 -5.87
N PRO A 266 12.25 19.43 -5.66
CA PRO A 266 11.09 19.81 -6.45
C PRO A 266 10.69 21.26 -6.14
N PRO A 267 10.01 21.94 -7.08
CA PRO A 267 9.54 23.31 -6.87
C PRO A 267 8.44 23.41 -5.80
N LYS A 268 7.73 22.30 -5.54
CA LYS A 268 6.71 22.15 -4.49
C LYS A 268 6.90 20.78 -3.81
N PRO A 269 6.47 20.62 -2.54
CA PRO A 269 6.41 19.30 -1.92
C PRO A 269 5.55 18.35 -2.75
N PHE A 270 5.88 17.06 -2.69
CA PHE A 270 5.13 15.98 -3.31
C PHE A 270 3.70 15.92 -2.75
N LEU A 271 3.55 16.18 -1.45
CA LEU A 271 2.29 16.18 -0.70
C LEU A 271 1.98 17.63 -0.25
N PRO A 272 1.42 18.49 -1.12
CA PRO A 272 1.05 19.84 -0.74
C PRO A 272 0.00 19.87 0.37
N ASP A 273 0.19 20.76 1.36
CA ASP A 273 -0.76 21.00 2.44
C ASP A 273 -1.53 22.30 2.18
N ASP A 274 -2.39 22.31 1.16
CA ASP A 274 -3.12 23.50 0.72
C ASP A 274 -4.55 23.60 1.28
N GLU A 275 -4.91 22.78 2.28
CA GLU A 275 -6.26 22.58 2.86
C GLU A 275 -7.34 22.20 1.81
N ALA A 276 -7.03 22.29 0.51
CA ALA A 276 -7.88 21.95 -0.61
C ALA A 276 -7.87 20.44 -0.82
N MET A 277 -8.96 19.79 -0.44
CA MET A 277 -9.18 18.39 -0.75
C MET A 277 -9.67 18.22 -2.19
N MET A 278 -9.20 17.18 -2.88
CA MET A 278 -9.82 16.73 -4.14
C MET A 278 -11.09 15.89 -3.90
N ALA A 279 -11.53 15.79 -2.65
CA ALA A 279 -12.74 15.07 -2.26
C ALA A 279 -13.96 15.57 -3.06
N GLY A 280 -14.57 14.67 -3.83
CA GLY A 280 -15.75 14.96 -4.63
C GLY A 280 -15.48 15.43 -6.07
N MET A 281 -14.22 15.54 -6.52
CA MET A 281 -13.87 15.94 -7.89
C MET A 281 -13.82 14.79 -8.93
N GLY A 282 -14.54 13.68 -8.68
CA GLY A 282 -14.41 12.43 -9.44
C GLY A 282 -13.18 11.65 -8.98
N GLY A 283 -13.39 10.48 -8.40
CA GLY A 283 -12.31 9.64 -7.87
C GLY A 283 -11.49 9.01 -9.00
N ILE A 284 -10.21 8.75 -8.73
CA ILE A 284 -9.39 7.88 -9.59
C ILE A 284 -9.85 6.43 -9.34
N SER A 285 -10.08 5.66 -10.41
CA SER A 285 -10.39 4.23 -10.29
C SER A 285 -9.06 3.48 -10.19
N ASP A 286 -8.91 2.67 -9.14
CA ASP A 286 -7.69 1.92 -8.83
C ASP A 286 -8.06 0.82 -7.79
N ASP A 287 -7.10 -0.03 -7.43
CA ASP A 287 -7.20 -1.19 -6.54
C ASP A 287 -7.83 -0.92 -5.18
N HIS A 288 -7.88 0.33 -4.72
CA HIS A 288 -8.57 0.68 -3.48
C HIS A 288 -10.09 0.56 -3.59
N ILE A 289 -10.68 0.62 -4.79
CA ILE A 289 -12.15 0.67 -4.98
C ILE A 289 -12.86 -0.55 -4.33
N PRO A 290 -12.44 -1.82 -4.55
CA PRO A 290 -13.09 -2.97 -3.94
C PRO A 290 -12.96 -3.01 -2.40
N PHE A 291 -11.88 -2.49 -1.84
CA PHE A 291 -11.66 -2.37 -0.39
C PHE A 291 -12.53 -1.26 0.20
N MET A 292 -12.55 -0.10 -0.44
CA MET A 292 -13.34 1.06 -0.03
C MET A 292 -14.84 0.75 -0.04
N ARG A 293 -15.33 0.05 -1.07
CA ARG A 293 -16.74 -0.42 -1.15
C ARG A 293 -17.14 -1.31 0.02
N ARG A 294 -16.17 -1.90 0.74
CA ARG A 294 -16.36 -2.73 1.94
C ARG A 294 -15.94 -2.04 3.24
N GLY A 295 -15.76 -0.71 3.21
CA GLY A 295 -15.57 0.11 4.41
C GLY A 295 -14.13 0.32 4.86
N VAL A 296 -13.14 -0.12 4.07
CA VAL A 296 -11.72 0.15 4.38
C VAL A 296 -11.39 1.63 4.17
N ASN A 297 -10.67 2.24 5.12
CA ASN A 297 -10.20 3.62 5.00
C ASN A 297 -8.97 3.68 4.07
N ILE A 298 -9.01 4.56 3.06
CA ILE A 298 -8.00 4.63 2.00
C ILE A 298 -7.19 5.93 2.10
N LEU A 299 -5.86 5.84 2.08
CA LEU A 299 -4.97 6.92 1.66
C LEU A 299 -4.36 6.51 0.32
N HIS A 300 -4.75 7.22 -0.74
CA HIS A 300 -4.31 6.95 -2.09
C HIS A 300 -3.17 7.89 -2.44
N ILE A 301 -1.97 7.35 -2.55
CA ILE A 301 -0.75 8.05 -2.91
C ILE A 301 -0.53 7.85 -4.40
N ILE A 302 -1.24 8.65 -5.18
CA ILE A 302 -1.15 8.69 -6.64
C ILE A 302 -1.09 10.16 -7.10
N PRO A 303 -0.14 10.54 -7.98
CA PRO A 303 -0.02 11.92 -8.45
C PRO A 303 -1.21 12.34 -9.31
N SER A 304 -1.50 13.64 -9.31
CA SER A 304 -2.40 14.30 -10.25
C SER A 304 -1.75 15.62 -10.70
N PRO A 305 -1.47 15.80 -12.01
CA PRO A 305 -1.70 14.84 -13.10
C PRO A 305 -0.82 13.58 -13.00
N PHE A 306 -1.19 12.52 -13.73
CA PHE A 306 -0.36 11.32 -13.88
C PHE A 306 0.98 11.64 -14.54
N PRO A 307 2.01 10.79 -14.34
CA PRO A 307 3.27 10.88 -15.07
C PRO A 307 3.05 11.03 -16.58
N ALA A 308 3.84 11.89 -17.23
CA ALA A 308 3.75 12.07 -18.69
C ALA A 308 4.08 10.79 -19.48
N VAL A 309 4.75 9.83 -18.83
CA VAL A 309 5.11 8.53 -19.40
C VAL A 309 4.03 7.46 -19.23
N TRP A 310 2.98 7.72 -18.44
CA TRP A 310 1.94 6.75 -18.09
C TRP A 310 1.35 6.06 -19.32
N HIS A 311 1.29 4.73 -19.29
CA HIS A 311 0.83 3.85 -20.38
C HIS A 311 1.57 4.01 -21.72
N THR A 312 2.81 4.51 -21.69
CA THR A 312 3.70 4.59 -22.87
C THR A 312 4.94 3.72 -22.68
N MET A 313 5.60 3.32 -23.76
CA MET A 313 6.89 2.60 -23.67
C MET A 313 8.01 3.39 -22.99
N ALA A 314 7.83 4.70 -22.76
CA ALA A 314 8.77 5.53 -22.01
C ALA A 314 8.63 5.39 -20.49
N ASP A 315 7.62 4.65 -19.99
CA ASP A 315 7.58 4.28 -18.57
C ASP A 315 8.55 3.13 -18.28
N ASP A 316 9.83 3.45 -18.41
CA ASP A 316 10.99 2.58 -18.27
C ASP A 316 11.93 3.07 -17.15
N GLY A 317 12.96 2.29 -16.85
CA GLY A 317 13.90 2.63 -15.77
C GLY A 317 14.74 3.89 -16.04
N GLY A 318 14.92 4.27 -17.31
CA GLY A 318 15.69 5.46 -17.68
C GLY A 318 14.94 6.77 -17.42
N HIS A 319 13.60 6.71 -17.30
CA HIS A 319 12.74 7.87 -17.03
C HIS A 319 12.34 8.00 -15.55
N LEU A 320 12.73 7.07 -14.69
CA LEU A 320 12.62 7.24 -13.25
C LEU A 320 13.56 8.36 -12.77
N ASP A 321 13.04 9.29 -11.98
CA ASP A 321 13.87 10.20 -11.19
C ASP A 321 14.26 9.48 -9.90
N MET A 322 15.45 8.91 -9.89
CA MET A 322 15.88 8.07 -8.77
C MET A 322 15.98 8.82 -7.43
N ALA A 323 16.21 10.14 -7.45
CA ALA A 323 16.15 10.95 -6.24
C ALA A 323 14.72 11.02 -5.69
N THR A 324 13.72 11.23 -6.56
CA THR A 324 12.30 11.15 -6.18
C THR A 324 11.89 9.76 -5.72
N VAL A 325 12.34 8.69 -6.39
CA VAL A 325 12.07 7.31 -5.97
C VAL A 325 12.60 7.05 -4.55
N ARG A 326 13.85 7.45 -4.28
CA ARG A 326 14.45 7.25 -2.96
C ARG A 326 13.81 8.10 -1.88
N ASP A 327 13.40 9.32 -2.22
CA ASP A 327 12.67 10.19 -1.31
C ASP A 327 11.30 9.62 -0.94
N TRP A 328 10.54 9.08 -1.90
CA TRP A 328 9.28 8.39 -1.61
C TRP A 328 9.48 7.21 -0.66
N ALA A 329 10.46 6.35 -0.93
CA ALA A 329 10.79 5.23 -0.05
C ALA A 329 11.08 5.70 1.38
N LYS A 330 11.81 6.81 1.54
CA LYS A 330 12.15 7.38 2.85
C LYS A 330 10.96 8.04 3.54
N ILE A 331 10.12 8.77 2.80
CA ILE A 331 8.90 9.41 3.32
C ILE A 331 7.91 8.35 3.81
N VAL A 332 7.68 7.30 3.02
CA VAL A 332 6.78 6.19 3.40
C VAL A 332 7.35 5.43 4.62
N THR A 333 8.66 5.20 4.66
CA THR A 333 9.33 4.61 5.83
C THR A 333 9.10 5.46 7.09
N ALA A 334 9.30 6.78 7.00
CA ALA A 334 9.04 7.70 8.11
C ALA A 334 7.57 7.72 8.54
N PHE A 335 6.64 7.68 7.56
CA PHE A 335 5.21 7.61 7.82
C PHE A 335 4.83 6.35 8.61
N VAL A 336 5.32 5.19 8.19
CA VAL A 336 5.06 3.92 8.88
C VAL A 336 5.74 3.91 10.25
N LYS A 337 6.96 4.45 10.35
CA LYS A 337 7.66 4.63 11.64
C LYS A 337 6.81 5.44 12.63
N GLN A 338 6.27 6.58 12.20
CA GLN A 338 5.38 7.40 13.02
C GLN A 338 4.07 6.67 13.37
N TRP A 339 3.46 6.01 12.39
CA TRP A 339 2.22 5.25 12.57
C TRP A 339 2.37 4.16 13.63
N MET A 340 3.44 3.39 13.51
CA MET A 340 3.77 2.27 14.39
C MET A 340 4.38 2.73 15.72
N ALA A 341 4.67 4.03 15.89
CA ALA A 341 5.34 4.59 17.06
C ALA A 341 6.63 3.83 17.42
N ILE A 342 7.52 3.68 16.44
CA ILE A 342 8.85 3.05 16.54
C ILE A 342 9.98 4.04 16.25
#